data_AF-A0A7U9HF84-F1
#
_entry.id   AF-A0A7U9HF84-F1
#
_cell.length_a   1.000
_cell.length_b   1.000
_cell.length_c   1.000
_cell.angle_alpha   90.00
_cell.angle_beta   90.00
_cell.angle_gamma   90.00
#
_symmetry.space_group_name_H-M   'P 1'
#
loop_
_entity.id
_entity.type
_entity.pdbx_description
1 polymer ?
#
loop_
_entity_poly.entity_id
_entity_poly.type
_entity_poly.pdbx_seq_one_letter_code
_entity_poly.pdbx_strand_id
1 'polypeptide(L)'
;MGAGAKHRLVFVDRLLAALVHLRHGVTHDVLACWFGVDRSTITKTIGEVRPLLAERGYPVSPDVRLRSLADVVDHLGASGSTGIIDGTEIRVRRPAAGRKDRDKFISGKNKQNAVKTMIVTDGEDRVLWCSPARPASCADITHARQLGLVKLLADGPAVEIFTDAGYQGLGAQTGGRVITPPHRKFKKNAPDWYEEVHERQRKAHSSRRIRVEHGIAHLKNWRSLARHLGRRGHISDTVPAVASLLSHQQIGTWTRHRRREHRPQRSSRRLTAYRARARKGCPVNDHLTSTAGGLPSRQPGLTRPALSTYVDEMGNQVLLACGMAAGPLFTVAYLLQGASRVGYRPFRHPVSSLAFGRAGWVQTVNFLLAGLLSLVFAVGLWRVGFSRWGALLIGAWAVGLLGAGAFRTDPVANSTGFGPPAFGERA
;
A
#
# COMPACT_ATOMS: atom_id res chain seq x y z
N MET A 1 -0.76 -34.62 -33.14
CA MET A 1 -1.66 -33.66 -32.46
C MET A 1 -1.99 -34.21 -31.07
N GLY A 2 -1.21 -33.87 -30.05
CA GLY A 2 -1.49 -34.34 -28.68
C GLY A 2 -2.58 -33.48 -28.05
N ALA A 3 -3.71 -34.10 -27.67
CA ALA A 3 -4.75 -33.45 -26.88
C ALA A 3 -4.11 -32.92 -25.59
N GLY A 4 -3.98 -31.59 -25.47
CA GLY A 4 -3.32 -30.95 -24.35
C GLY A 4 -3.92 -31.41 -23.02
N ALA A 5 -3.06 -31.66 -22.03
CA ALA A 5 -3.48 -32.09 -20.70
C ALA A 5 -4.62 -31.19 -20.16
N LYS A 6 -5.69 -31.83 -19.66
CA LYS A 6 -6.85 -31.13 -19.08
C LYS A 6 -6.37 -30.20 -17.96
N HIS A 7 -6.90 -28.97 -17.93
CA HIS A 7 -6.57 -28.02 -16.87
C HIS A 7 -6.95 -28.60 -15.50
N ARG A 8 -5.97 -28.75 -14.60
CA ARG A 8 -6.19 -29.23 -13.23
C ARG A 8 -6.98 -28.24 -12.37
N LEU A 9 -6.94 -26.96 -12.71
CA LEU A 9 -7.68 -25.90 -12.03
C LEU A 9 -8.86 -25.46 -12.88
N VAL A 10 -10.03 -25.29 -12.25
CA VAL A 10 -11.19 -24.66 -12.86
C VAL A 10 -10.91 -23.18 -13.14
N PHE A 11 -11.71 -22.55 -14.01
CA PHE A 11 -11.48 -21.17 -14.42
C PHE A 11 -11.41 -20.18 -13.24
N VAL A 12 -12.26 -20.35 -12.23
CA VAL A 12 -12.30 -19.47 -11.05
C VAL A 12 -10.98 -19.53 -10.28
N ASP A 13 -10.44 -20.72 -10.03
CA ASP A 13 -9.16 -20.89 -9.33
C ASP A 13 -8.00 -20.33 -10.15
N ARG A 14 -8.05 -20.52 -11.47
CA ARG A 14 -7.06 -19.97 -12.38
C ARG A 14 -7.03 -18.45 -12.34
N LEU A 15 -8.21 -17.83 -12.35
CA LEU A 15 -8.36 -16.39 -12.23
C LEU A 15 -7.89 -15.92 -10.85
N LEU A 16 -8.30 -16.59 -9.77
CA LEU A 16 -7.91 -16.25 -8.41
C LEU A 16 -6.39 -16.31 -8.23
N ALA A 17 -5.73 -17.37 -8.68
CA ALA A 17 -4.28 -17.51 -8.62
C ALA A 17 -3.56 -16.36 -9.35
N ALA A 18 -4.05 -15.97 -10.54
CA ALA A 18 -3.51 -14.85 -11.28
C ALA A 18 -3.71 -13.50 -10.56
N LEU A 19 -4.90 -13.26 -10.01
CA LEU A 19 -5.22 -12.03 -9.27
C LEU A 19 -4.37 -11.90 -8.01
N VAL A 20 -4.22 -12.97 -7.23
CA VAL A 20 -3.38 -12.99 -6.03
C VAL A 20 -1.91 -12.73 -6.39
N HIS A 21 -1.41 -13.36 -7.45
CA HIS A 21 -0.05 -13.10 -7.95
C HIS A 21 0.15 -11.64 -8.33
N LEU A 22 -0.76 -11.07 -9.14
CA LEU A 22 -0.67 -9.68 -9.58
C LEU A 22 -0.77 -8.70 -8.40
N ARG A 23 -1.68 -8.94 -7.46
CA ARG A 23 -1.91 -8.03 -6.33
C ARG A 23 -0.76 -8.05 -5.32
N HIS A 24 -0.33 -9.25 -4.93
CA HIS A 24 0.56 -9.44 -3.78
C HIS A 24 2.00 -9.83 -4.17
N GLY A 25 2.27 -10.14 -5.44
CA GLY A 25 3.59 -10.58 -5.89
C GLY A 25 3.98 -11.94 -5.33
N VAL A 26 3.00 -12.77 -4.95
CA VAL A 26 3.23 -14.11 -4.37
C VAL A 26 3.96 -14.98 -5.39
N THR A 27 4.97 -15.73 -4.92
CA THR A 27 5.74 -16.64 -5.79
C THR A 27 4.86 -17.78 -6.28
N HIS A 28 5.18 -18.31 -7.46
CA HIS A 28 4.40 -19.42 -8.04
C HIS A 28 4.43 -20.67 -7.16
N ASP A 29 5.51 -20.87 -6.39
CA ASP A 29 5.68 -22.00 -5.47
C ASP A 29 4.71 -21.94 -4.28
N VAL A 30 4.48 -20.74 -3.71
CA VAL A 30 3.51 -20.56 -2.63
C VAL A 30 2.09 -20.78 -3.14
N LEU A 31 1.76 -20.25 -4.33
CA LEU A 31 0.46 -20.51 -4.95
C LEU A 31 0.27 -21.98 -5.28
N ALA A 32 1.30 -22.67 -5.74
CA ALA A 32 1.25 -24.10 -6.04
C ALA A 32 0.89 -24.92 -4.78
N CYS A 33 1.50 -24.57 -3.64
CA CYS A 33 1.17 -25.15 -2.35
C CYS A 33 -0.28 -24.86 -1.93
N TRP A 34 -0.75 -23.61 -2.06
CA TRP A 34 -2.12 -23.23 -1.67
C TRP A 34 -3.20 -23.93 -2.50
N PHE A 35 -2.95 -24.13 -3.79
CA PHE A 35 -3.91 -24.75 -4.71
C PHE A 35 -3.70 -26.28 -4.85
N GLY A 36 -2.70 -26.87 -4.18
CA GLY A 36 -2.43 -28.31 -4.26
C GLY A 36 -2.03 -28.79 -5.66
N VAL A 37 -1.31 -27.96 -6.44
CA VAL A 37 -0.91 -28.26 -7.82
C VAL A 37 0.59 -28.04 -8.03
N ASP A 38 1.10 -28.47 -9.18
CA ASP A 38 2.49 -28.22 -9.56
C ASP A 38 2.73 -26.72 -9.87
N ARG A 39 3.93 -26.23 -9.54
CA ARG A 39 4.39 -24.88 -9.89
C ARG A 39 4.26 -24.55 -11.38
N SER A 40 4.45 -25.55 -12.24
CA SER A 40 4.28 -25.42 -13.69
C SER A 40 2.82 -25.12 -14.07
N THR A 41 1.85 -25.72 -13.37
CA THR A 41 0.41 -25.45 -13.53
C THR A 41 0.08 -24.00 -13.21
N ILE A 42 0.62 -23.46 -12.10
CA ILE A 42 0.46 -22.03 -11.75
C ILE A 42 1.11 -21.13 -12.79
N THR A 43 2.33 -21.46 -13.22
CA THR A 43 3.06 -20.68 -14.22
C THR A 43 2.29 -20.59 -15.54
N LYS A 44 1.78 -21.72 -16.03
CA LYS A 44 0.94 -21.79 -17.24
C LYS A 44 -0.36 -21.01 -17.05
N THR A 45 -1.02 -21.20 -15.91
CA THR A 45 -2.25 -20.51 -15.54
C THR A 45 -2.12 -18.99 -15.57
N ILE A 46 -1.10 -18.43 -14.90
CA ILE A 46 -0.84 -16.98 -14.88
C ILE A 46 -0.44 -16.50 -16.28
N GLY A 47 0.31 -17.31 -17.03
CA GLY A 47 0.65 -17.03 -18.42
C GLY A 47 -0.57 -16.92 -19.34
N GLU A 48 -1.59 -17.76 -19.13
CA GLU A 48 -2.82 -17.76 -19.93
C GLU A 48 -3.80 -16.65 -19.50
N VAL A 49 -3.94 -16.37 -18.20
CA VAL A 49 -4.93 -15.39 -17.69
C VAL A 49 -4.47 -13.94 -17.86
N ARG A 50 -3.17 -13.67 -17.69
CA ARG A 50 -2.61 -12.31 -17.77
C ARG A 50 -2.92 -11.58 -19.08
N PRO A 51 -2.69 -12.14 -20.29
CA PRO A 51 -3.00 -11.43 -21.53
C PRO A 51 -4.50 -11.15 -21.67
N LEU A 52 -5.38 -12.07 -21.23
CA LEU A 52 -6.83 -11.85 -21.24
C LEU A 52 -7.24 -10.65 -20.36
N LEU A 53 -6.56 -10.46 -19.22
CA LEU A 53 -6.77 -9.29 -18.37
C LEU A 53 -6.21 -8.00 -18.99
N ALA A 54 -5.08 -8.09 -19.69
CA ALA A 54 -4.48 -6.96 -20.39
C ALA A 54 -5.36 -6.47 -21.55
N GLU A 55 -5.92 -7.40 -22.33
CA GLU A 55 -6.78 -7.13 -23.48
C GLU A 55 -8.19 -6.72 -23.08
N ARG A 56 -8.60 -6.96 -21.84
CA ARG A 56 -9.97 -6.68 -21.34
C ARG A 56 -10.41 -5.23 -21.54
N GLY A 57 -9.48 -4.27 -21.54
CA GLY A 57 -9.77 -2.84 -21.64
C GLY A 57 -10.27 -2.23 -20.32
N TYR A 58 -10.33 -0.90 -20.31
CA TYR A 58 -10.57 -0.04 -19.15
C TYR A 58 -12.01 0.41 -19.14
N PRO A 59 -12.85 -0.10 -18.22
CA PRO A 59 -14.24 0.29 -18.21
C PRO A 59 -14.38 1.77 -17.81
N VAL A 60 -15.35 2.47 -18.42
CA VAL A 60 -15.78 3.81 -18.00
C VAL A 60 -17.26 3.83 -17.63
N SER A 61 -18.01 2.84 -18.13
CA SER A 61 -19.37 2.50 -17.74
C SER A 61 -19.52 0.96 -17.76
N PRO A 62 -20.68 0.39 -17.37
CA PRO A 62 -20.92 -1.05 -17.49
C PRO A 62 -20.69 -1.60 -18.91
N ASP A 63 -21.03 -0.81 -19.93
CA ASP A 63 -21.09 -1.25 -21.34
C ASP A 63 -19.92 -0.74 -22.18
N VAL A 64 -19.18 0.28 -21.71
CA VAL A 64 -18.10 0.92 -22.47
C VAL A 64 -16.74 0.62 -21.84
N ARG A 65 -15.81 0.15 -22.68
CA ARG A 65 -14.42 -0.11 -22.32
C ARG A 65 -13.48 0.52 -23.34
N LEU A 66 -12.56 1.34 -22.85
CA LEU A 66 -11.49 1.94 -23.62
C LEU A 66 -10.37 0.92 -23.81
N ARG A 67 -9.76 0.85 -25.00
CA ARG A 67 -8.70 -0.11 -25.33
C ARG A 67 -7.49 0.59 -25.95
N SER A 68 -7.70 1.71 -26.60
CA SER A 68 -6.65 2.50 -27.24
C SER A 68 -6.54 3.90 -26.64
N LEU A 69 -5.42 4.58 -26.92
CA LEU A 69 -5.27 6.00 -26.59
C LEU A 69 -6.25 6.88 -27.37
N ALA A 70 -6.65 6.48 -28.59
CA ALA A 70 -7.66 7.20 -29.37
C ALA A 70 -9.02 7.13 -28.67
N ASP A 71 -9.44 5.95 -28.21
CA ASP A 71 -10.70 5.77 -27.47
C ASP A 71 -10.76 6.69 -26.24
N VAL A 72 -9.62 6.88 -25.56
CA VAL A 72 -9.50 7.76 -24.40
C VAL A 72 -9.68 9.22 -24.78
N VAL A 73 -9.02 9.68 -25.84
CA VAL A 73 -9.15 11.06 -26.33
C VAL A 73 -10.59 11.32 -26.77
N ASP A 74 -11.21 10.39 -27.49
CA ASP A 74 -12.61 10.49 -27.92
C ASP A 74 -13.56 10.52 -26.72
N HIS A 75 -13.33 9.65 -25.72
CA HIS A 75 -14.14 9.62 -24.50
C HIS A 75 -14.02 10.92 -23.69
N LEU A 76 -12.82 11.45 -23.51
CA LEU A 76 -12.59 12.72 -22.81
C LEU A 76 -13.26 13.89 -23.57
N GLY A 77 -13.15 13.90 -24.90
CA GLY A 77 -13.79 14.91 -25.74
C GLY A 77 -15.32 14.87 -25.65
N ALA A 78 -15.91 13.68 -25.80
CA ALA A 78 -17.36 13.50 -25.72
C ALA A 78 -17.92 13.83 -24.32
N SER A 79 -17.14 13.61 -23.27
CA SER A 79 -17.54 13.92 -21.88
C SER A 79 -17.20 15.34 -21.44
N GLY A 80 -16.50 16.14 -22.26
CA GLY A 80 -16.00 17.47 -21.90
C GLY A 80 -15.03 17.45 -20.71
N SER A 81 -14.41 16.30 -20.41
CA SER A 81 -13.53 16.10 -19.26
C SER A 81 -12.06 16.28 -19.66
N THR A 82 -11.25 16.74 -18.72
CA THR A 82 -9.80 16.86 -18.92
C THR A 82 -9.09 15.55 -18.61
N GLY A 83 -8.00 15.27 -19.33
CA GLY A 83 -7.12 14.14 -19.05
C GLY A 83 -5.90 14.55 -18.23
N ILE A 84 -5.29 13.61 -17.52
CA ILE A 84 -3.97 13.78 -16.92
C ILE A 84 -3.07 12.63 -17.36
N ILE A 85 -1.88 12.96 -17.85
CA ILE A 85 -0.87 11.99 -18.24
C ILE A 85 0.34 12.09 -17.32
N ASP A 86 0.84 10.93 -16.92
CA ASP A 86 2.09 10.82 -16.16
C ASP A 86 2.80 9.49 -16.46
N GLY A 87 4.13 9.52 -16.37
CA GLY A 87 4.98 8.35 -16.58
C GLY A 87 5.27 7.64 -15.26
N THR A 88 5.02 6.33 -15.18
CA THR A 88 5.42 5.53 -14.01
C THR A 88 6.54 4.56 -14.34
N GLU A 89 7.61 4.60 -13.53
CA GLU A 89 8.72 3.65 -13.60
C GLU A 89 8.45 2.41 -12.75
N ILE A 90 8.76 1.24 -13.30
CA ILE A 90 8.64 -0.07 -12.67
C ILE A 90 10.02 -0.71 -12.68
N ARG A 91 10.50 -1.10 -11.50
CA ARG A 91 11.80 -1.76 -11.35
C ARG A 91 11.74 -3.15 -11.98
N VAL A 92 12.72 -3.47 -12.82
CA VAL A 92 12.86 -4.79 -13.46
C VAL A 92 14.26 -5.35 -13.24
N ARG A 93 14.43 -6.66 -13.42
CA ARG A 93 15.74 -7.30 -13.28
C ARG A 93 16.73 -6.79 -14.34
N ARG A 94 17.94 -6.40 -13.88
CA ARG A 94 19.04 -6.01 -14.76
C ARG A 94 19.45 -7.18 -15.65
N PRO A 95 19.71 -6.97 -16.95
CA PRO A 95 20.29 -8.00 -17.81
C PRO A 95 21.61 -8.55 -17.23
N ALA A 96 21.91 -9.81 -17.53
CA ALA A 96 23.19 -10.42 -17.18
C ALA A 96 24.37 -9.65 -17.78
N ALA A 97 25.55 -9.78 -17.18
CA ALA A 97 26.77 -9.18 -17.72
C ALA A 97 27.06 -9.68 -19.15
N GLY A 98 27.68 -8.84 -19.99
CA GLY A 98 28.01 -9.16 -21.39
C GLY A 98 26.87 -8.99 -22.40
N ARG A 99 25.64 -8.71 -21.97
CA ARG A 99 24.51 -8.43 -22.87
C ARG A 99 24.59 -7.01 -23.45
N LYS A 100 24.49 -6.88 -24.78
CA LYS A 100 24.47 -5.58 -25.50
C LYS A 100 23.35 -4.64 -25.03
N ASP A 101 22.23 -5.18 -24.54
CA ASP A 101 21.06 -4.42 -24.06
C ASP A 101 21.11 -4.06 -22.56
N ARG A 102 22.25 -4.24 -21.89
CA ARG A 102 22.38 -4.10 -20.42
C ARG A 102 22.00 -2.72 -19.90
N ASP A 103 22.44 -1.67 -20.58
CA ASP A 103 22.28 -0.30 -20.10
C ASP A 103 21.05 0.41 -20.68
N LYS A 104 20.39 -0.22 -21.67
CA LYS A 104 19.16 0.28 -22.29
C LYS A 104 18.04 0.55 -21.29
N PHE A 105 18.02 -0.14 -20.16
CA PHE A 105 16.97 -0.07 -19.16
C PHE A 105 17.33 0.81 -17.96
N ILE A 106 18.50 1.44 -17.96
CA ILE A 106 18.90 2.32 -16.86
C ILE A 106 18.16 3.65 -17.01
N SER A 107 17.35 3.99 -16.01
CA SER A 107 16.72 5.30 -15.91
C SER A 107 17.79 6.38 -15.76
N GLY A 108 17.75 7.40 -16.61
CA GLY A 108 18.67 8.53 -16.51
C GLY A 108 18.52 9.31 -15.21
N LYS A 109 17.28 9.42 -14.70
CA LYS A 109 16.90 10.16 -13.49
C LYS A 109 17.22 9.39 -12.22
N ASN A 110 16.75 8.15 -12.14
CA ASN A 110 16.83 7.34 -10.92
C ASN A 110 18.05 6.40 -10.87
N LYS A 111 18.84 6.34 -11.95
CA LYS A 111 20.01 5.45 -12.13
C LYS A 111 19.74 3.97 -11.82
N GLN A 112 18.47 3.56 -11.90
CA GLN A 112 17.99 2.21 -11.60
C GLN A 112 17.54 1.50 -12.88
N ASN A 113 17.59 0.17 -12.88
CA ASN A 113 17.12 -0.63 -14.00
C ASN A 113 15.59 -0.76 -13.97
N ALA A 114 14.92 -0.13 -14.93
CA ALA A 114 13.48 0.00 -14.95
C ALA A 114 12.90 -0.03 -16.37
N VAL A 115 11.60 -0.30 -16.43
CA VAL A 115 10.75 0.09 -17.56
C VAL A 115 9.84 1.22 -17.13
N LYS A 116 9.27 1.93 -18.09
CA LYS A 116 8.27 2.96 -17.87
C LYS A 116 7.03 2.69 -18.71
N THR A 117 5.88 3.08 -18.18
CA THR A 117 4.61 3.15 -18.92
C THR A 117 4.02 4.54 -18.73
N MET A 118 3.25 4.98 -19.72
CA MET A 118 2.45 6.20 -19.63
C MET A 118 1.06 5.81 -19.14
N ILE A 119 0.59 6.45 -18.07
CA ILE A 119 -0.76 6.28 -17.53
C ILE A 119 -1.59 7.50 -17.91
N VAL A 120 -2.84 7.27 -18.32
CA VAL A 120 -3.83 8.31 -18.54
C VAL A 120 -4.93 8.16 -17.51
N THR A 121 -5.23 9.23 -16.78
CA THR A 121 -6.39 9.32 -15.90
C THR A 121 -7.34 10.42 -16.37
N ASP A 122 -8.58 10.37 -15.92
CA ASP A 122 -9.44 11.55 -15.95
C ASP A 122 -9.14 12.49 -14.78
N GLY A 123 -9.93 13.57 -14.70
CA GLY A 123 -9.92 14.48 -13.56
C GLY A 123 -10.48 13.88 -12.26
N GLU A 124 -10.94 12.65 -12.20
CA GLU A 124 -11.50 12.00 -10.99
C GLU A 124 -10.61 10.84 -10.51
N ASP A 125 -9.33 10.87 -10.87
CA ASP A 125 -8.28 9.91 -10.50
C ASP A 125 -8.51 8.49 -11.07
N ARG A 126 -9.44 8.34 -12.03
CA ARG A 126 -9.77 7.05 -12.63
C ARG A 126 -8.79 6.73 -13.74
N VAL A 127 -8.20 5.55 -13.70
CA VAL A 127 -7.30 5.08 -14.75
C VAL A 127 -8.11 4.74 -15.99
N LEU A 128 -7.88 5.49 -17.07
CA LEU A 128 -8.55 5.32 -18.36
C LEU A 128 -7.76 4.43 -19.31
N TRP A 129 -6.43 4.45 -19.22
CA TRP A 129 -5.55 3.64 -20.07
C TRP A 129 -4.11 3.62 -19.57
N CYS A 130 -3.35 2.59 -19.96
CA CYS A 130 -1.90 2.59 -19.85
C CYS A 130 -1.23 2.14 -21.15
N SER A 131 -0.06 2.69 -21.43
CA SER A 131 0.72 2.32 -22.60
C SER A 131 1.46 0.99 -22.44
N PRO A 132 1.89 0.38 -23.57
CA PRO A 132 2.93 -0.62 -23.53
C PRO A 132 4.18 -0.12 -22.79
N ALA A 133 4.91 -1.04 -22.17
CA ALA A 133 6.12 -0.72 -21.42
C ALA A 133 7.29 -0.40 -22.36
N ARG A 134 8.04 0.65 -22.04
CA ARG A 134 9.29 1.04 -22.72
C ARG A 134 10.47 1.00 -21.75
N PRO A 135 11.71 0.86 -22.24
CA PRO A 135 12.88 1.02 -21.38
C PRO A 135 12.89 2.39 -20.68
N ALA A 136 13.31 2.44 -19.41
CA ALA A 136 13.29 3.70 -18.65
C ALA A 136 14.26 4.78 -19.15
N SER A 137 15.18 4.44 -20.06
CA SER A 137 16.03 5.40 -20.77
C SER A 137 15.27 6.24 -21.80
N CYS A 138 14.11 5.78 -22.27
CA CYS A 138 13.28 6.53 -23.21
C CYS A 138 12.67 7.76 -22.50
N ALA A 139 12.79 8.95 -23.07
CA ALA A 139 12.15 10.15 -22.53
C ALA A 139 10.62 10.06 -22.64
N ASP A 140 9.88 10.58 -21.65
CA ASP A 140 8.42 10.46 -21.60
C ASP A 140 7.74 11.18 -22.77
N ILE A 141 8.25 12.36 -23.15
CA ILE A 141 7.82 13.07 -24.36
C ILE A 141 8.02 12.25 -25.65
N THR A 142 9.13 11.53 -25.76
CA THR A 142 9.42 10.68 -26.94
C THR A 142 8.43 9.53 -26.98
N HIS A 143 8.11 8.95 -25.83
CA HIS A 143 7.12 7.88 -25.74
C HIS A 143 5.73 8.37 -26.17
N ALA A 144 5.27 9.52 -25.67
CA ALA A 144 4.00 10.12 -26.10
C ALA A 144 3.94 10.40 -27.60
N ARG A 145 5.02 10.91 -28.20
CA ARG A 145 5.12 11.10 -29.65
C ARG A 145 4.99 9.79 -30.42
N GLN A 146 5.71 8.75 -29.98
CA GLN A 146 5.64 7.41 -30.61
C GLN A 146 4.25 6.76 -30.50
N LEU A 147 3.49 7.10 -29.45
CA LEU A 147 2.10 6.66 -29.29
C LEU A 147 1.10 7.47 -30.11
N GLY A 148 1.56 8.49 -30.85
CA GLY A 148 0.72 9.33 -31.70
C GLY A 148 -0.10 10.36 -30.93
N LEU A 149 0.18 10.62 -29.65
CA LEU A 149 -0.60 11.55 -28.82
C LEU A 149 -0.76 12.94 -29.48
N VAL A 150 0.31 13.44 -30.07
CA VAL A 150 0.31 14.75 -30.76
C VAL A 150 -0.70 14.77 -31.90
N LYS A 151 -0.67 13.73 -32.74
CA LYS A 151 -1.58 13.59 -33.88
C LYS A 151 -3.03 13.42 -33.42
N LEU A 152 -3.27 12.55 -32.44
CA LEU A 152 -4.60 12.33 -31.87
C LEU A 152 -5.20 13.62 -31.30
N LEU A 153 -4.39 14.44 -30.63
CA LEU A 153 -4.86 15.72 -30.10
C LEU A 153 -4.97 16.83 -31.15
N ALA A 154 -4.24 16.76 -32.27
CA ALA A 154 -4.36 17.73 -33.34
C ALA A 154 -5.62 17.48 -34.18
N ASP A 155 -5.85 16.21 -34.54
CA ASP A 155 -6.91 15.79 -35.45
C ASP A 155 -8.24 15.48 -34.71
N GLY A 156 -8.16 15.24 -33.39
CA GLY A 156 -9.28 14.79 -32.57
C GLY A 156 -10.05 15.92 -31.86
N PRO A 157 -10.97 15.55 -30.95
CA PRO A 157 -11.78 16.51 -30.21
C PRO A 157 -10.95 17.44 -29.33
N ALA A 158 -11.52 18.61 -29.01
CA ALA A 158 -10.89 19.58 -28.12
C ALA A 158 -10.84 19.03 -26.68
N VAL A 159 -9.68 18.49 -26.31
CA VAL A 159 -9.40 17.91 -24.98
C VAL A 159 -8.16 18.56 -24.40
N GLU A 160 -8.24 19.01 -23.15
CA GLU A 160 -7.07 19.43 -22.39
C GLU A 160 -6.44 18.24 -21.66
N ILE A 161 -5.12 18.08 -21.80
CA ILE A 161 -4.34 17.07 -21.09
C ILE A 161 -3.25 17.71 -20.24
N PHE A 162 -3.32 17.52 -18.92
CA PHE A 162 -2.30 17.99 -17.99
C PHE A 162 -1.14 16.99 -17.90
N THR A 163 0.10 17.50 -17.95
CA THR A 163 1.32 16.68 -17.92
C THR A 163 2.43 17.29 -17.06
N ASP A 164 3.46 16.51 -16.73
CA ASP A 164 4.64 17.02 -16.00
C ASP A 164 5.60 17.81 -16.91
N ALA A 165 6.68 18.34 -16.32
CA ALA A 165 7.68 19.09 -17.06
C ALA A 165 8.43 18.23 -18.10
N GLY A 166 8.43 16.90 -17.96
CA GLY A 166 9.03 15.95 -18.90
C GLY A 166 8.34 15.90 -20.26
N TYR A 167 7.15 16.50 -20.39
CA TYR A 167 6.38 16.65 -21.63
C TYR A 167 6.46 18.08 -22.22
N GLN A 168 7.33 18.94 -21.69
CA GLN A 168 7.52 20.30 -22.22
C GLN A 168 7.85 20.29 -23.72
N GLY A 169 7.14 21.13 -24.48
CA GLY A 169 7.21 21.20 -25.94
C GLY A 169 6.01 20.57 -26.65
N LEU A 170 5.26 19.66 -26.01
CA LEU A 170 4.03 19.11 -26.62
C LEU A 170 2.91 20.14 -26.75
N GLY A 171 2.82 21.13 -25.85
CA GLY A 171 1.81 22.18 -25.92
C GLY A 171 1.86 22.94 -27.25
N ALA A 172 3.06 23.31 -27.71
CA ALA A 172 3.23 23.99 -29.00
C ALA A 172 2.82 23.12 -30.20
N GLN A 173 3.02 21.80 -30.12
CA GLN A 173 2.68 20.85 -31.18
C GLN A 173 1.19 20.48 -31.20
N THR A 174 0.44 20.81 -30.14
CA THR A 174 -0.96 20.41 -29.94
C THR A 174 -1.89 21.61 -29.83
N GLY A 175 -1.46 22.80 -30.25
CA GLY A 175 -2.27 24.02 -30.18
C GLY A 175 -2.66 24.41 -28.75
N GLY A 176 -1.82 24.10 -27.76
CA GLY A 176 -2.08 24.38 -26.34
C GLY A 176 -2.88 23.30 -25.60
N ARG A 177 -3.31 22.23 -26.27
CA ARG A 177 -4.11 21.14 -25.65
C ARG A 177 -3.33 20.34 -24.60
N VAL A 178 -2.00 20.21 -24.76
CA VAL A 178 -1.15 19.63 -23.70
C VAL A 178 -0.62 20.73 -22.77
N ILE A 179 -1.07 20.71 -21.52
CA ILE A 179 -0.77 21.72 -20.50
C ILE A 179 0.34 21.21 -19.58
N THR A 180 1.52 21.79 -19.72
CA THR A 180 2.72 21.53 -18.90
C THR A 180 2.89 22.63 -17.84
N PRO A 181 3.64 22.39 -16.75
CA PRO A 181 3.91 23.45 -15.77
C PRO A 181 4.68 24.61 -16.44
N PRO A 182 4.51 25.86 -15.95
CA PRO A 182 5.12 27.03 -16.56
C PRO A 182 6.64 26.86 -16.63
N HIS A 183 7.22 27.20 -17.78
CA HIS A 183 8.67 27.16 -17.95
C HIS A 183 9.31 28.35 -17.22
N ARG A 184 10.30 28.05 -16.36
CA ARG A 184 11.03 29.06 -15.61
C ARG A 184 11.98 29.84 -16.55
N LYS A 185 11.73 31.13 -16.70
CA LYS A 185 12.49 32.05 -17.57
C LYS A 185 13.84 32.44 -16.95
N PHE A 186 13.86 32.70 -15.64
CA PHE A 186 15.07 33.13 -14.92
C PHE A 186 15.73 31.96 -14.19
N LYS A 187 16.99 31.65 -14.52
CA LYS A 187 17.76 30.59 -13.82
C LYS A 187 18.32 31.04 -12.48
N LYS A 188 18.71 32.31 -12.35
CA LYS A 188 19.24 32.94 -11.13
C LYS A 188 18.70 34.37 -11.02
N ASN A 189 18.66 34.91 -9.81
CA ASN A 189 18.33 36.30 -9.51
C ASN A 189 17.03 36.78 -10.19
N ALA A 190 15.99 35.95 -10.10
CA ALA A 190 14.68 36.35 -10.58
C ALA A 190 14.13 37.47 -9.68
N PRO A 191 13.46 38.49 -10.23
CA PRO A 191 12.75 39.47 -9.42
C PRO A 191 11.70 38.79 -8.51
N ASP A 192 11.47 39.33 -7.32
CA ASP A 192 10.55 38.73 -6.34
C ASP A 192 9.12 38.57 -6.90
N TRP A 193 8.63 39.59 -7.63
CA TRP A 193 7.33 39.54 -8.30
C TRP A 193 7.22 38.35 -9.29
N TYR A 194 8.32 37.98 -9.94
CA TYR A 194 8.35 36.86 -10.87
C TYR A 194 8.27 35.53 -10.14
N GLU A 195 9.00 35.39 -9.02
CA GLU A 195 8.95 34.17 -8.19
C GLU A 195 7.55 33.95 -7.63
N GLU A 196 6.89 34.99 -7.14
CA GLU A 196 5.52 34.92 -6.65
C GLU A 196 4.54 34.46 -7.74
N VAL A 197 4.59 35.07 -8.92
CA VAL A 197 3.71 34.70 -10.04
C VAL A 197 4.00 33.28 -10.52
N HIS A 198 5.28 32.92 -10.68
CA HIS A 198 5.69 31.59 -11.09
C HIS A 198 5.26 30.53 -10.06
N GLU A 199 5.41 30.82 -8.77
CA GLU A 199 4.95 29.93 -7.70
C GLU A 199 3.44 29.76 -7.68
N ARG A 200 2.68 30.84 -7.85
CA ARG A 200 1.22 30.78 -7.95
C ARG A 200 0.78 29.91 -9.12
N GLN A 201 1.36 30.11 -10.31
CA GLN A 201 1.06 29.32 -11.51
C GLN A 201 1.43 27.85 -11.34
N ARG A 202 2.61 27.56 -10.76
CA ARG A 202 3.08 26.21 -10.52
C ARG A 202 2.22 25.50 -9.48
N LYS A 203 1.79 26.19 -8.41
CA LYS A 203 0.84 25.67 -7.41
C LYS A 203 -0.51 25.37 -8.04
N ALA A 204 -1.05 26.26 -8.86
CA ALA A 204 -2.30 26.03 -9.58
C ALA A 204 -2.21 24.79 -10.48
N HIS A 205 -1.14 24.64 -11.25
CA HIS A 205 -0.90 23.46 -12.09
C HIS A 205 -0.76 22.17 -11.26
N SER A 206 0.07 22.19 -10.21
CA SER A 206 0.26 21.05 -9.32
C SER A 206 -1.03 20.63 -8.62
N SER A 207 -1.89 21.58 -8.23
CA SER A 207 -3.17 21.30 -7.58
C SER A 207 -4.17 20.58 -8.49
N ARG A 208 -4.11 20.83 -9.80
CA ARG A 208 -4.91 20.11 -10.79
C ARG A 208 -4.33 18.72 -11.06
N ARG A 209 -2.99 18.59 -11.07
CA ARG A 209 -2.31 17.32 -11.33
C ARG A 209 -2.28 16.35 -10.17
N ILE A 210 -2.36 16.80 -8.91
CA ILE A 210 -2.24 15.93 -7.71
C ILE A 210 -3.16 14.69 -7.78
N ARG A 211 -4.29 14.85 -8.46
CA ARG A 211 -5.26 13.84 -8.85
C ARG A 211 -4.64 12.59 -9.51
N VAL A 212 -3.76 12.77 -10.49
CA VAL A 212 -3.06 11.64 -11.14
C VAL A 212 -2.16 10.89 -10.17
N GLU A 213 -1.60 11.57 -9.16
CA GLU A 213 -0.75 10.94 -8.16
C GLU A 213 -1.53 9.92 -7.34
N HIS A 214 -2.81 10.17 -7.04
CA HIS A 214 -3.67 9.19 -6.38
C HIS A 214 -3.94 7.97 -7.27
N GLY A 215 -4.33 8.18 -8.53
CA GLY A 215 -4.55 7.10 -9.49
C GLY A 215 -3.30 6.23 -9.68
N ILE A 216 -2.13 6.86 -9.77
CA ILE A 216 -0.85 6.16 -9.88
C ILE A 216 -0.40 5.53 -8.56
N ALA A 217 -0.68 6.15 -7.41
CA ALA A 217 -0.41 5.56 -6.11
C ALA A 217 -1.16 4.23 -5.96
N HIS A 218 -2.41 4.16 -6.42
CA HIS A 218 -3.16 2.91 -6.44
C HIS A 218 -2.49 1.84 -7.32
N LEU A 219 -1.92 2.19 -8.48
CA LEU A 219 -1.12 1.26 -9.30
C LEU A 219 0.15 0.81 -8.56
N LYS A 220 0.88 1.74 -7.93
CA LYS A 220 2.11 1.47 -7.20
C LYS A 220 1.90 0.57 -5.97
N ASN A 221 0.67 0.55 -5.43
CA ASN A 221 0.29 -0.37 -4.34
C ASN A 221 0.16 -1.84 -4.79
N TRP A 222 0.18 -2.14 -6.09
CA TRP A 222 0.24 -3.52 -6.57
C TRP A 222 1.68 -4.02 -6.51
N ARG A 223 1.93 -5.04 -5.68
CA ARG A 223 3.29 -5.53 -5.41
C ARG A 223 4.00 -6.06 -6.64
N SER A 224 3.28 -6.57 -7.64
CA SER A 224 3.86 -6.98 -8.92
C SER A 224 4.49 -5.82 -9.70
N LEU A 225 4.03 -4.57 -9.47
CA LEU A 225 4.54 -3.36 -10.12
C LEU A 225 5.59 -2.62 -9.26
N ALA A 226 5.67 -2.88 -7.95
CA ALA A 226 6.73 -2.30 -7.11
C ALA A 226 8.12 -2.79 -7.53
N ARG A 227 8.23 -4.09 -7.82
CA ARG A 227 9.42 -4.72 -8.42
C ARG A 227 9.00 -5.95 -9.19
N HIS A 228 9.09 -5.88 -10.51
CA HIS A 228 8.77 -7.02 -11.37
C HIS A 228 9.91 -8.04 -11.36
N LEU A 229 9.64 -9.20 -10.76
CA LEU A 229 10.59 -10.32 -10.67
C LEU A 229 10.46 -11.33 -11.83
N GLY A 230 9.40 -11.22 -12.64
CA GLY A 230 9.14 -12.12 -13.76
C GLY A 230 10.01 -11.86 -14.99
N ARG A 231 9.77 -12.64 -16.06
CA ARG A 231 10.38 -12.37 -17.37
C ARG A 231 9.97 -10.96 -17.84
N ARG A 232 10.93 -10.22 -18.38
CA ARG A 232 10.70 -8.84 -18.84
C ARG A 232 9.65 -8.76 -19.93
N GLY A 233 9.59 -9.72 -20.86
CA GLY A 233 8.57 -9.73 -21.93
C GLY A 233 7.14 -9.69 -21.41
N HIS A 234 6.88 -10.24 -20.23
CA HIS A 234 5.52 -10.25 -19.65
C HIS A 234 5.12 -8.89 -19.04
N ILE A 235 6.05 -7.94 -18.91
CA ILE A 235 5.73 -6.64 -18.28
C ILE A 235 4.74 -5.85 -19.14
N SER A 236 4.81 -6.02 -20.46
CA SER A 236 3.90 -5.40 -21.42
C SER A 236 2.45 -5.82 -21.23
N ASP A 237 2.20 -7.02 -20.67
CA ASP A 237 0.85 -7.50 -20.35
C ASP A 237 0.52 -7.31 -18.86
N THR A 238 1.53 -7.38 -17.98
CA THR A 238 1.33 -7.27 -16.53
C THR A 238 0.82 -5.89 -16.14
N VAL A 239 1.36 -4.84 -16.75
CA VAL A 239 0.95 -3.46 -16.44
C VAL A 239 -0.48 -3.18 -16.91
N PRO A 240 -0.88 -3.45 -18.17
CA PRO A 240 -2.28 -3.30 -18.59
C PRO A 240 -3.24 -4.18 -17.82
N ALA A 241 -2.86 -5.41 -17.46
CA ALA A 241 -3.70 -6.28 -16.64
C ALA A 241 -3.97 -5.68 -15.25
N VAL A 242 -2.95 -5.12 -14.60
CA VAL A 242 -3.12 -4.45 -13.30
C VAL A 242 -3.95 -3.17 -13.45
N ALA A 243 -3.66 -2.38 -14.49
CA ALA A 243 -4.34 -1.11 -14.72
C ALA A 243 -5.82 -1.29 -15.09
N SER A 244 -6.16 -2.31 -15.90
CA SER A 244 -7.55 -2.66 -16.24
C SER A 244 -8.34 -3.14 -15.02
N LEU A 245 -7.71 -3.92 -14.13
CA LEU A 245 -8.29 -4.36 -12.86
C LEU A 245 -8.52 -3.18 -11.91
N LEU A 246 -7.55 -2.27 -11.80
CA LEU A 246 -7.69 -1.07 -10.98
C LEU A 246 -8.84 -0.18 -11.49
N SER A 247 -8.88 0.09 -12.79
CA SER A 247 -9.95 0.86 -13.43
C SER A 247 -11.33 0.25 -13.12
N HIS A 248 -11.45 -1.08 -13.19
CA HIS A 248 -12.68 -1.78 -12.81
C HIS A 248 -13.05 -1.62 -11.33
N GLN A 249 -12.07 -1.69 -10.42
CA GLN A 249 -12.30 -1.46 -8.99
C GLN A 249 -12.81 -0.04 -8.71
N GLN A 250 -12.25 0.96 -9.41
CA GLN A 250 -12.62 2.37 -9.25
C GLN A 250 -14.06 2.67 -9.68
N ILE A 251 -14.60 1.98 -10.71
CA ILE A 251 -16.02 2.11 -11.07
C ILE A 251 -16.94 1.53 -9.99
N GLY A 252 -16.56 0.39 -9.41
CA GLY A 252 -17.32 -0.26 -8.35
C GLY A 252 -17.43 0.60 -7.09
N THR A 253 -16.40 1.36 -6.74
CA THR A 253 -16.44 2.31 -5.62
C THR A 253 -17.23 3.57 -5.95
N TRP A 254 -17.07 4.12 -7.16
CA TRP A 254 -17.79 5.30 -7.64
C TRP A 254 -19.31 5.11 -7.69
N THR A 255 -19.77 3.99 -8.25
CA THR A 255 -21.21 3.66 -8.32
C THR A 255 -21.83 3.56 -6.92
N ARG A 256 -21.08 3.12 -5.92
CA ARG A 256 -21.51 3.09 -4.51
C ARG A 256 -21.57 4.50 -3.89
N HIS A 257 -20.64 5.39 -4.24
CA HIS A 257 -20.63 6.77 -3.73
C HIS A 257 -21.81 7.58 -4.27
N ARG A 258 -22.04 7.59 -5.59
CA ARG A 258 -23.21 8.26 -6.20
C ARG A 258 -24.54 7.76 -5.66
N ARG A 259 -24.68 6.45 -5.42
CA ARG A 259 -25.90 5.88 -4.82
C ARG A 259 -26.13 6.33 -3.38
N ARG A 260 -25.07 6.70 -2.64
CA ARG A 260 -25.20 7.26 -1.29
C ARG A 260 -25.61 8.73 -1.33
N GLU A 261 -25.08 9.52 -2.26
CA GLU A 261 -25.45 10.93 -2.45
C GLU A 261 -26.89 11.10 -2.95
N HIS A 262 -27.36 10.24 -3.86
CA HIS A 262 -28.74 10.30 -4.39
C HIS A 262 -29.78 9.57 -3.52
N ARG A 263 -29.43 9.12 -2.31
CA ARG A 263 -30.43 8.60 -1.39
C ARG A 263 -31.17 9.79 -0.78
N PRO A 264 -32.46 10.04 -1.09
CA PRO A 264 -33.18 11.12 -0.44
C PRO A 264 -33.10 10.88 1.06
N GLN A 265 -32.75 11.92 1.80
CA GLN A 265 -32.60 11.94 3.24
C GLN A 265 -33.94 11.53 3.85
N ARG A 266 -34.15 10.22 4.03
CA ARG A 266 -35.35 9.66 4.65
C ARG A 266 -35.33 10.19 6.07
N SER A 267 -36.17 11.20 6.30
CA SER A 267 -36.35 11.85 7.57
C SER A 267 -36.47 10.80 8.67
N SER A 268 -35.73 11.06 9.75
CA SER A 268 -35.54 10.29 10.97
C SER A 268 -36.83 10.13 11.80
N ARG A 269 -37.98 9.89 11.17
CA ARG A 269 -39.29 9.74 11.83
C ARG A 269 -39.72 8.28 12.09
N ARG A 270 -38.89 7.27 11.80
CA ARG A 270 -39.22 5.85 12.05
C ARG A 270 -38.26 5.11 12.97
N LEU A 271 -37.66 5.79 13.95
CA LEU A 271 -36.93 5.13 15.05
C LEU A 271 -37.60 5.31 16.43
N THR A 272 -38.67 6.11 16.51
CA THR A 272 -39.41 6.30 17.77
C THR A 272 -40.47 5.22 18.04
N ALA A 273 -40.87 4.44 17.04
CA ALA A 273 -41.92 3.43 17.20
C ALA A 273 -41.43 2.06 17.73
N TYR A 274 -40.12 1.79 17.72
CA TYR A 274 -39.59 0.49 18.21
C TYR A 274 -39.15 0.53 19.68
N ARG A 275 -39.01 1.72 20.29
CA ARG A 275 -38.63 1.88 21.71
C ARG A 275 -39.81 1.96 22.69
N ALA A 276 -41.06 2.01 22.21
CA ALA A 276 -42.24 2.11 23.05
C ALA A 276 -42.86 0.75 23.46
N ARG A 277 -42.39 -0.38 22.92
CA ARG A 277 -42.95 -1.71 23.18
C ARG A 277 -42.20 -2.58 24.19
N ALA A 278 -41.14 -2.04 24.82
CA ALA A 278 -40.33 -2.75 25.82
C ALA A 278 -40.54 -2.25 27.26
N ARG A 279 -41.72 -1.68 27.57
CA ARG A 279 -42.07 -1.17 28.92
C ARG A 279 -43.49 -1.55 29.37
N LYS A 280 -43.89 -2.79 29.17
CA LYS A 280 -45.03 -3.36 29.92
C LYS A 280 -44.63 -4.76 30.39
N GLY A 281 -44.43 -4.89 31.70
CA GLY A 281 -44.01 -6.11 32.36
C GLY A 281 -45.19 -7.00 32.77
N CYS A 282 -44.84 -8.29 32.90
CA CYS A 282 -45.35 -9.34 33.80
C CYS A 282 -46.83 -9.79 33.67
N PRO A 283 -47.13 -11.09 33.90
CA PRO A 283 -46.81 -11.76 35.16
C PRO A 283 -46.10 -13.12 35.08
N VAL A 284 -45.46 -13.42 36.21
CA VAL A 284 -44.88 -14.68 36.69
C VAL A 284 -46.01 -15.67 37.00
N ASN A 285 -45.81 -16.95 36.69
CA ASN A 285 -46.53 -18.05 37.32
C ASN A 285 -45.54 -19.13 37.74
N ASP A 286 -45.48 -19.34 39.06
CA ASP A 286 -44.86 -20.49 39.71
C ASP A 286 -45.83 -21.66 39.67
N HIS A 287 -45.39 -22.81 39.16
CA HIS A 287 -45.91 -24.11 39.58
C HIS A 287 -44.80 -25.16 39.48
N LEU A 288 -44.39 -25.65 40.66
CA LEU A 288 -43.73 -26.92 40.89
C LEU A 288 -44.65 -28.07 40.44
N THR A 289 -44.09 -29.07 39.76
CA THR A 289 -44.29 -30.48 40.17
C THR A 289 -43.25 -31.43 39.57
N SER A 290 -42.75 -32.25 40.47
CA SER A 290 -41.90 -33.43 40.34
C SER A 290 -42.40 -34.47 39.34
N THR A 291 -41.47 -35.10 38.61
CA THR A 291 -41.51 -36.55 38.36
C THR A 291 -40.08 -37.06 38.11
N ALA A 292 -39.67 -38.02 38.94
CA ALA A 292 -38.44 -38.78 38.84
C ALA A 292 -38.54 -39.85 37.76
N GLY A 293 -37.40 -40.23 37.16
CA GLY A 293 -37.27 -41.53 36.50
C GLY A 293 -36.22 -41.60 35.40
N GLY A 294 -35.10 -42.29 35.67
CA GLY A 294 -34.35 -43.02 34.65
C GLY A 294 -32.98 -42.46 34.26
N LEU A 295 -31.93 -42.91 34.95
CA LEU A 295 -30.63 -43.15 34.31
C LEU A 295 -30.69 -44.52 33.62
N PRO A 296 -29.99 -44.70 32.48
CA PRO A 296 -28.82 -45.55 32.59
C PRO A 296 -27.60 -45.11 31.76
N SER A 297 -26.46 -45.14 32.45
CA SER A 297 -25.16 -45.70 32.04
C SER A 297 -24.35 -45.14 30.84
N ARG A 298 -23.03 -45.03 31.15
CA ARG A 298 -21.84 -45.00 30.28
C ARG A 298 -21.48 -43.67 29.60
N GLN A 299 -20.75 -42.84 30.35
CA GLN A 299 -19.75 -41.95 29.77
C GLN A 299 -18.40 -42.68 29.65
N PRO A 300 -17.71 -42.65 28.49
CA PRO A 300 -16.30 -42.99 28.43
C PRO A 300 -15.49 -41.87 29.09
N GLY A 301 -14.56 -42.25 29.95
CA GLY A 301 -13.76 -41.34 30.76
C GLY A 301 -13.06 -40.25 29.96
N LEU A 302 -13.13 -39.03 30.49
CA LEU A 302 -12.32 -37.89 30.08
C LEU A 302 -10.84 -38.28 30.27
N THR A 303 -10.18 -38.65 29.18
CA THR A 303 -8.75 -38.90 29.20
C THR A 303 -8.03 -37.58 29.51
N ARG A 304 -6.92 -37.68 30.24
CA ARG A 304 -6.05 -36.57 30.66
C ARG A 304 -5.43 -35.67 29.56
N PRO A 305 -5.43 -35.95 28.23
CA PRO A 305 -4.76 -35.03 27.30
C PRO A 305 -5.53 -33.73 27.03
N ALA A 306 -6.86 -33.70 27.16
CA ALA A 306 -7.67 -32.53 26.77
C ALA A 306 -7.45 -31.30 27.68
N LEU A 307 -7.23 -31.52 28.97
CA LEU A 307 -6.97 -30.44 29.93
C LEU A 307 -5.58 -29.82 29.72
N SER A 308 -4.56 -30.60 29.32
CA SER A 308 -3.23 -30.07 28.97
C SER A 308 -3.30 -29.20 27.73
N THR A 309 -3.97 -29.67 26.67
CA THR A 309 -4.04 -28.92 25.40
C THR A 309 -4.78 -27.59 25.57
N TYR A 310 -5.84 -27.57 26.38
CA TYR A 310 -6.61 -26.35 26.63
C TYR A 310 -5.84 -25.33 27.50
N VAL A 311 -5.11 -25.81 28.52
CA VAL A 311 -4.25 -24.95 29.35
C VAL A 311 -3.07 -24.39 28.56
N ASP A 312 -2.47 -25.18 27.66
CA ASP A 312 -1.39 -24.76 26.78
C ASP A 312 -1.87 -23.74 25.72
N GLU A 313 -3.07 -23.95 25.16
CA GLU A 313 -3.67 -23.04 24.17
C GLU A 313 -4.05 -21.69 24.80
N MET A 314 -4.63 -21.72 26.01
CA MET A 314 -4.97 -20.51 26.76
C MET A 314 -3.71 -19.77 27.23
N GLY A 315 -2.67 -20.49 27.66
CA GLY A 315 -1.35 -19.92 27.99
C GLY A 315 -0.69 -19.23 26.79
N ASN A 316 -0.76 -19.84 25.61
CA ASN A 316 -0.18 -19.27 24.39
C ASN A 316 -0.94 -18.02 23.91
N GLN A 317 -2.26 -17.96 24.06
CA GLN A 317 -3.06 -16.77 23.74
C GLN A 317 -2.74 -15.59 24.65
N VAL A 318 -2.53 -15.82 25.94
CA VAL A 318 -2.13 -14.77 26.90
C VAL A 318 -0.73 -14.23 26.57
N LEU A 319 0.22 -15.11 26.23
CA LEU A 319 1.58 -14.71 25.80
C LEU A 319 1.54 -13.83 24.53
N LEU A 320 0.67 -14.15 23.58
CA LEU A 320 0.49 -13.37 22.35
C LEU A 320 -0.23 -12.02 22.61
N ALA A 321 -1.24 -12.01 23.48
CA ALA A 321 -1.96 -10.80 23.87
C ALA A 321 -1.06 -9.80 24.62
N CYS A 322 -0.22 -10.29 25.55
CA CYS A 322 0.74 -9.46 26.27
C CYS A 322 1.78 -8.82 25.33
N GLY A 323 2.20 -9.53 24.28
CA GLY A 323 3.14 -9.00 23.29
C GLY A 323 2.55 -7.98 22.32
N MET A 324 1.27 -8.12 21.94
CA MET A 324 0.60 -7.10 21.10
C MET A 324 0.44 -5.76 21.83
N ALA A 325 0.34 -5.76 23.16
CA ALA A 325 0.30 -4.55 23.96
C ALA A 325 1.68 -3.85 24.09
N ALA A 326 2.79 -4.57 23.91
CA ALA A 326 4.15 -4.06 24.15
C ALA A 326 4.55 -2.92 23.19
N GLY A 327 4.25 -3.04 21.89
CA GLY A 327 4.56 -2.02 20.89
C GLY A 327 3.85 -0.68 21.13
N PRO A 328 2.52 -0.68 21.32
CA PRO A 328 1.77 0.52 21.70
C PRO A 328 2.21 1.12 23.04
N LEU A 329 2.42 0.29 24.08
CA LEU A 329 2.87 0.76 25.40
C LEU A 329 4.25 1.43 25.34
N PHE A 330 5.21 0.83 24.64
CA PHE A 330 6.54 1.40 24.44
C PHE A 330 6.45 2.74 23.69
N THR A 331 5.58 2.81 22.68
CA THR A 331 5.38 4.00 21.85
C THR A 331 4.77 5.16 22.63
N VAL A 332 3.73 4.88 23.40
CA VAL A 332 3.06 5.87 24.26
C VAL A 332 4.01 6.38 25.35
N ALA A 333 4.81 5.49 25.95
CA ALA A 333 5.77 5.85 26.98
C ALA A 333 6.85 6.82 26.47
N TYR A 334 7.51 6.54 25.33
CA TYR A 334 8.56 7.45 24.83
C TYR A 334 7.97 8.77 24.30
N LEU A 335 6.74 8.78 23.78
CA LEU A 335 6.06 10.00 23.34
C LEU A 335 5.67 10.90 24.54
N LEU A 336 5.15 10.32 25.61
CA LEU A 336 4.84 11.05 26.85
C LEU A 336 6.11 11.62 27.50
N GLN A 337 7.18 10.83 27.54
CA GLN A 337 8.45 11.26 28.13
C GLN A 337 9.16 12.32 27.26
N GLY A 338 9.05 12.22 25.93
CA GLY A 338 9.51 13.24 24.99
C GLY A 338 8.73 14.55 25.06
N ALA A 339 7.40 14.48 25.31
CA ALA A 339 6.54 15.65 25.44
C ALA A 339 6.73 16.39 26.77
N SER A 340 7.12 15.68 27.83
CA SER A 340 7.29 16.25 29.18
C SER A 340 8.67 16.91 29.39
N ARG A 341 9.58 16.81 28.42
CA ARG A 341 10.96 17.30 28.54
C ARG A 341 11.18 18.61 27.79
N VAL A 342 11.36 19.69 28.54
CA VAL A 342 11.74 21.00 28.01
C VAL A 342 13.10 20.87 27.31
N GLY A 343 13.10 21.00 25.98
CA GLY A 343 14.31 20.97 25.14
C GLY A 343 14.51 19.72 24.26
N TYR A 344 13.70 18.66 24.38
CA TYR A 344 13.81 17.48 23.49
C TYR A 344 13.19 17.75 22.12
N ARG A 345 13.98 17.59 21.04
CA ARG A 345 13.50 17.70 19.64
C ARG A 345 13.54 16.32 18.96
N PRO A 346 12.39 15.69 18.67
CA PRO A 346 12.30 14.33 18.11
C PRO A 346 13.06 14.11 16.80
N PHE A 347 13.24 15.17 16.00
CA PHE A 347 13.94 15.11 14.71
C PHE A 347 15.46 15.31 14.82
N ARG A 348 16.00 15.66 15.99
CA ARG A 348 17.44 15.90 16.20
C ARG A 348 18.08 14.97 17.22
N HIS A 349 17.31 14.33 18.10
CA HIS A 349 17.84 13.50 19.17
C HIS A 349 17.26 12.07 19.13
N PRO A 350 18.11 11.01 19.07
CA PRO A 350 17.63 9.63 19.09
C PRO A 350 16.89 9.34 20.40
N VAL A 351 15.91 8.44 20.39
CA VAL A 351 15.07 8.10 21.57
C VAL A 351 15.92 7.65 22.77
N SER A 352 17.09 7.07 22.54
CA SER A 352 18.08 6.70 23.57
C SER A 352 18.61 7.90 24.38
N SER A 353 18.61 9.11 23.82
CA SER A 353 19.03 10.33 24.53
C SER A 353 18.11 10.72 25.68
N LEU A 354 16.89 10.14 25.76
CA LEU A 354 16.00 10.32 26.90
C LEU A 354 16.53 9.67 28.19
N ALA A 355 17.57 8.82 28.10
CA ALA A 355 18.26 8.25 29.26
C ALA A 355 19.16 9.26 30.02
N PHE A 356 19.45 10.45 29.48
CA PHE A 356 20.28 11.46 30.16
C PHE A 356 19.48 12.30 31.17
N GLY A 357 20.00 12.51 32.40
CA GLY A 357 19.45 13.41 33.42
C GLY A 357 18.74 12.72 34.61
N ARG A 358 18.27 13.51 35.59
CA ARG A 358 17.74 13.07 36.91
C ARG A 358 16.56 12.07 36.86
N ALA A 359 15.93 11.89 35.69
CA ALA A 359 14.81 10.97 35.43
C ALA A 359 15.14 9.85 34.41
N GLY A 360 16.42 9.64 34.07
CA GLY A 360 16.87 8.65 33.08
C GLY A 360 16.51 7.20 33.43
N TRP A 361 16.31 6.90 34.72
CA TRP A 361 15.89 5.58 35.19
C TRP A 361 14.52 5.14 34.62
N VAL A 362 13.62 6.09 34.34
CA VAL A 362 12.31 5.78 33.73
C VAL A 362 12.47 5.19 32.32
N GLN A 363 13.44 5.69 31.55
CA GLN A 363 13.73 5.17 30.22
C GLN A 363 14.44 3.81 30.29
N THR A 364 15.32 3.60 31.28
CA THR A 364 15.92 2.29 31.56
C THR A 364 14.85 1.25 31.91
N VAL A 365 13.91 1.59 32.81
CA VAL A 365 12.78 0.72 33.18
C VAL A 365 11.90 0.42 31.96
N ASN A 366 11.64 1.42 31.11
CA ASN A 366 10.88 1.23 29.88
C ASN A 366 11.57 0.26 28.89
N PHE A 367 12.90 0.36 28.71
CA PHE A 367 13.65 -0.58 27.88
C PHE A 367 13.65 -2.01 28.45
N LEU A 368 13.77 -2.16 29.76
CA LEU A 368 13.72 -3.48 30.41
C LEU A 368 12.33 -4.13 30.31
N LEU A 369 11.27 -3.36 30.57
CA LEU A 369 9.89 -3.85 30.46
C LEU A 369 9.54 -4.22 29.01
N ALA A 370 9.87 -3.34 28.05
CA ALA A 370 9.62 -3.61 26.64
C ALA A 370 10.42 -4.81 26.13
N GLY A 371 11.69 -4.96 26.55
CA GLY A 371 12.51 -6.12 26.26
C GLY A 371 11.91 -7.42 26.82
N LEU A 372 11.48 -7.43 28.08
CA LEU A 372 10.87 -8.61 28.72
C LEU A 372 9.55 -9.01 28.04
N LEU A 373 8.64 -8.06 27.81
CA LEU A 373 7.37 -8.29 27.13
C LEU A 373 7.57 -8.83 25.70
N SER A 374 8.56 -8.31 24.98
CA SER A 374 8.89 -8.78 23.62
C SER A 374 9.49 -10.20 23.61
N LEU A 375 10.23 -10.56 24.66
CA LEU A 375 10.78 -11.90 24.82
C LEU A 375 9.67 -12.93 25.12
N VAL A 376 8.73 -12.58 25.99
CA VAL A 376 7.51 -13.35 26.28
C VAL A 376 6.69 -13.58 25.01
N PHE A 377 6.56 -12.56 24.16
CA PHE A 377 5.91 -12.68 22.84
C PHE A 377 6.65 -13.61 21.88
N ALA A 378 7.98 -13.52 21.83
CA ALA A 378 8.80 -14.39 20.99
C ALA A 378 8.64 -15.87 21.37
N VAL A 379 8.55 -16.17 22.68
CA VAL A 379 8.28 -17.53 23.18
C VAL A 379 6.88 -18.00 22.77
N GLY A 380 5.86 -17.14 22.88
CA GLY A 380 4.50 -17.44 22.40
C GLY A 380 4.48 -17.75 20.91
N LEU A 381 5.17 -16.95 20.10
CA LEU A 381 5.26 -17.14 18.64
C LEU A 381 6.02 -18.42 18.25
N TRP A 382 7.04 -18.79 19.02
CA TRP A 382 7.78 -20.04 18.86
C TRP A 382 6.91 -21.26 19.16
N ARG A 383 6.10 -21.20 20.22
CA ARG A 383 5.21 -22.29 20.66
C ARG A 383 4.02 -22.50 19.73
N VAL A 384 3.45 -21.43 19.18
CA VAL A 384 2.31 -21.50 18.24
C VAL A 384 2.73 -21.92 16.82
N GLY A 385 4.04 -21.92 16.53
CA GLY A 385 4.58 -22.48 15.28
C GLY A 385 4.35 -21.63 14.03
N PHE A 386 3.84 -20.39 14.17
CA PHE A 386 3.52 -19.51 13.04
C PHE A 386 4.75 -19.08 12.23
N SER A 387 5.89 -18.80 12.88
CA SER A 387 7.18 -18.57 12.21
C SER A 387 8.36 -18.66 13.18
N ARG A 388 9.18 -19.71 13.04
CA ARG A 388 10.40 -19.90 13.85
C ARG A 388 11.43 -18.78 13.63
N TRP A 389 11.56 -18.32 12.39
CA TRP A 389 12.42 -17.17 12.05
C TRP A 389 11.91 -15.86 12.61
N GLY A 390 10.58 -15.64 12.60
CA GLY A 390 9.97 -14.46 13.22
C GLY A 390 10.23 -14.41 14.73
N ALA A 391 10.04 -15.53 15.41
CA ALA A 391 10.32 -15.65 16.85
C ALA A 391 11.80 -15.40 17.18
N LEU A 392 12.74 -15.92 16.37
CA LEU A 392 14.18 -15.67 16.56
C LEU A 392 14.57 -14.21 16.36
N LEU A 393 14.05 -13.56 15.32
CA LEU A 393 14.34 -12.15 15.06
C LEU A 393 13.79 -11.23 16.16
N ILE A 394 12.56 -11.51 16.62
CA ILE A 394 11.96 -10.76 17.73
C ILE A 394 12.70 -11.01 19.04
N GLY A 395 13.10 -12.27 19.30
CA GLY A 395 13.91 -12.62 20.47
C GLY A 395 15.27 -11.92 20.48
N ALA A 396 15.98 -11.91 19.35
CA ALA A 396 17.25 -11.21 19.22
C ALA A 396 17.10 -9.69 19.44
N TRP A 397 16.04 -9.09 18.91
CA TRP A 397 15.72 -7.68 19.14
C TRP A 397 15.37 -7.38 20.60
N ALA A 398 14.59 -8.24 21.26
CA ALA A 398 14.22 -8.13 22.67
C ALA A 398 15.44 -8.18 23.60
N VAL A 399 16.40 -9.09 23.32
CA VAL A 399 17.67 -9.16 24.02
C VAL A 399 18.49 -7.88 23.82
N GLY A 400 18.47 -7.31 22.61
CA GLY A 400 19.08 -6.01 22.33
C GLY A 400 18.50 -4.86 23.16
N LEU A 401 17.18 -4.85 23.38
CA LEU A 401 16.52 -3.86 24.26
C LEU A 401 16.88 -4.05 25.73
N LEU A 402 16.95 -5.30 26.20
CA LEU A 402 17.41 -5.61 27.56
C LEU A 402 18.86 -5.16 27.75
N GLY A 403 19.72 -5.38 26.76
CA GLY A 403 21.11 -4.90 26.75
C GLY A 403 21.19 -3.37 26.79
N ALA A 404 20.35 -2.66 26.01
CA ALA A 404 20.29 -1.20 26.03
C ALA A 404 19.78 -0.63 27.38
N GLY A 405 18.99 -1.40 28.13
CA GLY A 405 18.61 -1.06 29.50
C GLY A 405 19.71 -1.37 30.53
N ALA A 406 20.44 -2.47 30.36
CA ALA A 406 21.46 -2.95 31.29
C ALA A 406 22.79 -2.17 31.18
N PHE A 407 23.19 -1.77 29.97
CA PHE A 407 24.42 -1.00 29.74
C PHE A 407 24.09 0.49 29.56
N ARG A 408 24.58 1.33 30.48
CA ARG A 408 24.47 2.79 30.35
C ARG A 408 25.26 3.25 29.13
N THR A 409 24.62 4.00 28.24
CA THR A 409 25.26 4.68 27.11
C THR A 409 26.22 5.76 27.61
N ASP A 410 27.48 5.73 27.14
CA ASP A 410 28.47 6.76 27.44
C ASP A 410 28.06 8.15 26.91
N PRO A 411 28.45 9.24 27.59
CA PRO A 411 28.17 10.58 27.14
C PRO A 411 28.90 10.89 25.82
N VAL A 412 28.16 11.41 24.84
CA VAL A 412 28.75 11.89 23.59
C VAL A 412 29.46 13.21 23.89
N ALA A 413 30.80 13.19 23.81
CA ALA A 413 31.61 14.40 23.82
C ALA A 413 31.09 15.36 22.72
N ASN A 414 30.88 16.61 23.10
CA ASN A 414 30.46 17.76 22.26
C ASN A 414 28.98 18.18 22.36
N SER A 415 28.33 17.98 23.50
CA SER A 415 27.12 18.76 23.84
C SER A 415 27.44 19.77 24.95
N THR A 416 28.13 20.85 24.58
CA THR A 416 28.20 22.08 25.38
C THR A 416 26.78 22.61 25.55
N GLY A 417 26.20 22.40 26.73
CA GLY A 417 24.88 22.90 27.08
C GLY A 417 24.13 22.12 28.16
N PHE A 418 24.62 20.95 28.60
CA PHE A 418 23.95 20.13 29.61
C PHE A 418 24.81 19.89 30.86
N GLY A 419 25.41 20.95 31.40
CA GLY A 419 26.00 20.95 32.75
C GLY A 419 25.09 21.66 33.75
N PRO A 420 25.02 21.22 35.02
CA PRO A 420 24.34 21.99 36.08
C PRO A 420 25.03 23.35 36.29
N PRO A 421 24.32 24.36 36.84
CA PRO A 421 24.87 25.72 36.98
C PRO A 421 26.11 25.73 37.90
N ALA A 422 27.07 26.57 37.53
CA ALA A 422 28.35 26.75 38.22
C ALA A 422 28.15 27.08 39.71
N PHE A 423 28.81 26.31 40.57
CA PHE A 423 29.06 26.69 41.95
C PHE A 423 30.48 27.25 42.06
N GLY A 424 30.55 28.57 42.25
CA GLY A 424 31.53 29.34 43.01
C GLY A 424 33.03 29.04 42.89
N GLU A 425 33.77 30.06 42.47
CA GLU A 425 35.00 30.44 43.17
C GLU A 425 35.03 31.97 43.30
N ARG A 426 34.95 32.43 44.55
CA ARG A 426 35.45 33.72 45.00
C ARG A 426 36.94 33.53 45.29
N ALA A 427 37.79 34.35 44.70
CA ALA A 427 38.90 35.10 45.31
C ALA A 427 39.67 35.80 44.19
#